data_AF-A0A976LPL9-F1
#
_entry.id   AF-A0A976LPL9-F1
#
_cell.length_a   1.000
_cell.length_b   1.000
_cell.length_c   1.000
_cell.angle_alpha   90.00
_cell.angle_beta   90.00
_cell.angle_gamma   90.00
#
_symmetry.space_group_name_H-M   'P 1'
#
loop_
_entity.id
_entity.type
_entity.pdbx_description
1 polymer ?
#
loop_
_entity_poly.entity_id
_entity_poly.type
_entity_poly.pdbx_seq_one_letter_code
_entity_poly.pdbx_strand_id
1 'polypeptide(L)'
;MIKCTTVNFIIDLVAFLDLLALSFTGFLMKYVLPPGSAGHGQGFRGGRGAAVAKDFWSMDRHEWGGVHFYLALIFAVLMLTHILLHWTWIKCYVKSLFGSSR
;
A
#
# COMPACT_ATOMS: atom_id res chain seq x y z
N MET A 1 7.57 15.32 -27.87
CA MET A 1 6.31 15.78 -27.25
C MET A 1 5.65 14.58 -26.60
N ILE A 2 5.67 14.46 -25.27
CA ILE A 2 5.01 13.35 -24.57
C ILE A 2 3.50 13.62 -24.61
N LYS A 3 2.71 12.65 -25.07
CA LYS A 3 1.24 12.78 -25.13
C LYS A 3 0.67 12.66 -23.72
N CYS A 4 -0.39 13.41 -23.40
CA CYS A 4 -1.07 13.31 -22.09
C CYS A 4 -1.51 11.88 -21.78
N THR A 5 -1.92 11.11 -22.79
CA THR A 5 -2.26 9.69 -22.66
C THR A 5 -1.09 8.85 -22.16
N THR A 6 0.14 9.16 -22.59
CA THR A 6 1.35 8.47 -22.13
C THR A 6 1.63 8.77 -20.66
N VAL A 7 1.39 10.00 -20.20
CA VAL A 7 1.55 10.37 -18.78
C VAL A 7 0.55 9.63 -17.90
N ASN A 8 -0.72 9.57 -18.32
CA ASN A 8 -1.75 8.83 -17.59
C ASN A 8 -1.38 7.34 -17.47
N PHE A 9 -0.96 6.72 -18.57
CA PHE A 9 -0.53 5.32 -18.57
C PHE A 9 0.67 5.06 -17.64
N ILE A 10 1.65 5.97 -17.62
CA ILE A 10 2.83 5.84 -16.74
C ILE A 10 2.41 5.94 -15.27
N ILE A 11 1.57 6.92 -14.92
CA ILE A 11 1.10 7.09 -13.53
C ILE A 11 0.29 5.87 -13.08
N ASP A 12 -0.58 5.34 -13.93
CA ASP A 12 -1.36 4.15 -13.64
C ASP A 12 -0.47 2.91 -13.47
N LEU A 13 0.54 2.76 -14.32
CA LEU A 13 1.51 1.66 -14.22
C LEU A 13 2.35 1.76 -12.93
N VAL A 14 2.84 2.96 -12.58
CA VAL A 14 3.60 3.19 -11.35
C VAL A 14 2.73 2.92 -10.12
N ALA A 15 1.48 3.40 -10.10
CA ALA A 15 0.53 3.11 -9.04
C ALA A 15 0.24 1.61 -8.89
N PHE A 16 0.16 0.89 -10.00
CA PHE A 16 -0.03 -0.56 -9.99
C PHE A 16 1.19 -1.31 -9.40
N LEU A 17 2.41 -0.92 -9.80
CA LEU A 17 3.63 -1.51 -9.24
C LEU A 17 3.77 -1.23 -7.74
N ASP A 18 3.44 -0.02 -7.32
CA ASP A 18 3.46 0.39 -5.91
C ASP A 18 2.43 -0.39 -5.07
N LEU A 19 1.24 -0.64 -5.62
CA LEU A 19 0.23 -1.51 -5.01
C LEU A 19 0.76 -2.95 -4.82
N LEU A 20 1.49 -3.49 -5.80
CA LEU A 20 2.11 -4.81 -5.67
C LEU A 20 3.18 -4.81 -4.57
N ALA A 21 4.01 -3.78 -4.50
CA ALA A 21 5.02 -3.62 -3.45
C ALA A 21 4.39 -3.51 -2.06
N LEU A 22 3.29 -2.75 -1.92
CA LEU A 22 2.51 -2.67 -0.69
C LEU A 22 1.90 -4.00 -0.28
N SER A 23 1.31 -4.71 -1.23
CA SER A 23 0.72 -6.02 -0.99
C SER A 23 1.78 -7.04 -0.55
N PHE A 24 2.94 -7.03 -1.20
CA PHE A 24 4.06 -7.88 -0.85
C PHE A 24 4.61 -7.57 0.54
N THR A 25 4.89 -6.29 0.84
CA THR A 25 5.41 -5.89 2.16
C THR A 25 4.39 -6.13 3.28
N GLY A 26 3.10 -5.91 3.04
CA GLY A 26 2.04 -6.24 3.99
C GLY A 26 1.93 -7.75 4.24
N PHE A 27 2.02 -8.57 3.18
CA PHE A 27 2.07 -10.02 3.29
C PHE A 27 3.30 -10.50 4.06
N LEU A 28 4.48 -9.96 3.73
CA LEU A 28 5.74 -10.25 4.41
C LEU A 28 5.62 -9.97 5.92
N MET A 29 5.10 -8.79 6.29
CA MET A 29 4.92 -8.42 7.69
C MET A 29 3.86 -9.24 8.42
N LYS A 30 2.86 -9.78 7.72
CA LYS A 30 1.80 -10.60 8.33
C LYS A 30 2.22 -12.05 8.53
N TYR A 31 2.91 -12.64 7.56
CA TYR A 31 3.17 -14.09 7.52
C TYR A 31 4.63 -14.46 7.79
N VAL A 32 5.60 -13.63 7.36
CA VAL A 32 7.03 -13.89 7.56
C VAL A 32 7.53 -13.28 8.87
N LEU A 33 7.02 -12.09 9.20
CA LEU A 33 7.34 -11.35 10.43
C LEU A 33 6.10 -11.16 11.32
N PRO A 34 5.36 -12.24 11.68
CA PRO A 34 4.13 -12.08 12.44
C PRO A 34 4.43 -11.38 13.76
N PRO A 35 3.56 -10.42 14.19
CA PRO A 35 3.66 -9.87 15.53
C PRO A 35 3.67 -11.04 16.52
N GLY A 36 4.69 -11.08 17.40
CA GLY A 36 4.59 -11.86 18.62
C GLY A 36 3.24 -11.53 19.24
N SER A 37 2.41 -12.55 19.46
CA SER A 37 1.01 -12.44 19.86
C SER A 37 0.82 -11.58 21.12
N ALA A 38 0.67 -10.26 20.96
CA ALA A 38 0.13 -9.25 21.87
C ALA A 38 0.42 -7.89 21.22
N GLY A 39 -0.57 -7.13 20.76
CA GLY A 39 -1.43 -6.43 21.70
C GLY A 39 -0.58 -5.47 22.53
N HIS A 40 -0.52 -4.21 22.12
CA HIS A 40 -0.33 -3.05 23.00
C HIS A 40 0.17 -3.37 24.42
N GLY A 41 1.49 -3.41 24.63
CA GLY A 41 2.04 -3.95 25.87
C GLY A 41 3.46 -3.53 26.17
N GLN A 42 3.67 -2.23 26.42
CA GLN A 42 4.54 -1.87 27.53
C GLN A 42 3.97 -2.57 28.78
N GLY A 43 4.64 -3.61 29.27
CA GLY A 43 4.09 -4.45 30.32
C GLY A 43 5.17 -5.18 31.11
N PHE A 44 6.01 -4.42 31.81
CA PHE A 44 6.60 -4.67 33.14
C PHE A 44 7.03 -6.08 33.61
N ARG A 45 7.19 -7.10 32.77
CA ARG A 45 7.73 -8.40 33.18
C ARG A 45 8.59 -9.01 32.08
N GLY A 46 9.90 -8.95 32.30
CA GLY A 46 10.88 -9.73 31.55
C GLY A 46 10.51 -11.21 31.63
N GLY A 47 10.09 -11.77 30.50
CA GLY A 47 9.68 -13.16 30.38
C GLY A 47 10.11 -13.68 29.02
N ARG A 48 11.23 -14.43 29.03
CA ARG A 48 11.81 -15.14 27.89
C ARG A 48 10.77 -16.00 27.18
N GLY A 49 10.23 -15.50 26.08
CA GLY A 49 9.69 -16.31 25.00
C GLY A 49 10.49 -15.94 23.77
N ALA A 50 11.17 -16.91 23.16
CA ALA A 50 12.00 -16.72 21.99
C ALA A 50 11.18 -16.26 20.78
N ALA A 51 10.79 -14.98 20.76
CA ALA A 51 10.60 -14.24 19.53
C ALA A 51 12.00 -14.10 18.94
N VAL A 52 12.46 -15.15 18.26
CA VAL A 52 13.52 -15.02 17.26
C VAL A 52 13.08 -13.84 16.42
N ALA A 53 13.73 -12.69 16.59
CA ALA A 53 13.63 -11.60 15.64
C ALA A 53 14.02 -12.22 14.31
N LYS A 54 13.01 -12.63 13.54
CA LYS A 54 13.25 -13.23 12.23
C LYS A 54 13.65 -12.06 11.38
N ASP A 55 14.94 -11.79 11.28
CA ASP A 55 15.41 -10.74 10.39
C ASP A 55 15.20 -11.25 8.98
N PHE A 56 14.39 -10.55 8.19
CA PHE A 56 14.27 -10.81 6.77
C PHE A 56 15.10 -9.76 6.05
N TRP A 57 16.14 -10.21 5.35
CA TRP A 57 17.12 -9.32 4.70
C TRP A 57 17.88 -8.42 5.70
N SER A 58 18.21 -8.93 6.89
CA SER A 58 18.86 -8.14 7.96
C SER A 58 18.03 -6.94 8.47
N MET A 59 16.75 -6.86 8.12
CA MET A 59 15.83 -5.84 8.59
C MET A 59 14.75 -6.48 9.48
N ASP A 60 14.44 -5.79 10.58
CA ASP A 60 13.41 -6.24 11.52
C ASP A 60 12.00 -5.85 11.04
N ARG A 61 10.98 -6.29 11.78
CA ARG A 61 9.57 -5.95 11.48
C ARG A 61 9.29 -4.45 11.53
N HIS A 62 10.01 -3.70 12.36
CA HIS A 62 9.80 -2.28 12.52
C HIS A 62 10.33 -1.51 11.30
N GLU A 63 11.50 -1.89 10.80
CA GLU A 63 12.09 -1.32 9.60
C GLU A 63 11.25 -1.64 8.35
N TRP A 64 10.80 -2.89 8.19
CA TRP A 64 9.85 -3.25 7.13
C TRP A 64 8.51 -2.50 7.26
N GLY A 65 8.07 -2.23 8.49
CA GLY A 65 6.92 -1.37 8.77
C GLY A 65 7.14 0.07 8.31
N GLY A 66 8.35 0.61 8.50
CA GLY A 66 8.76 1.91 7.98
C GLY A 66 8.71 1.95 6.46
N VAL A 67 9.31 0.96 5.78
CA VAL A 67 9.26 0.84 4.31
C VAL A 67 7.82 0.77 3.82
N HIS A 68 6.98 -0.07 4.42
CA HIS A 68 5.57 -0.19 4.07
C HIS A 68 4.80 1.13 4.26
N PHE A 69 5.09 1.86 5.34
CA PHE A 69 4.46 3.16 5.60
C PHE A 69 4.80 4.19 4.52
N TYR A 70 6.07 4.30 4.11
CA TYR A 70 6.46 5.22 3.04
C TYR A 70 5.86 4.83 1.69
N LEU A 71 5.83 3.53 1.36
CA LEU A 71 5.11 3.04 0.18
C LEU A 71 3.63 3.42 0.25
N ALA A 72 2.99 3.33 1.42
CA ALA A 72 1.58 3.66 1.58
C ALA A 72 1.32 5.16 1.36
N LEU A 73 2.24 6.01 1.81
CA LEU A 73 2.18 7.45 1.57
C LEU A 73 2.33 7.79 0.09
N ILE A 74 3.30 7.18 -0.59
CA ILE A 74 3.50 7.33 -2.04
C ILE A 74 2.25 6.87 -2.79
N PHE A 75 1.73 5.69 -2.46
CA PHE A 75 0.51 5.15 -3.04
C PHE A 75 -0.68 6.09 -2.87
N ALA A 76 -0.85 6.68 -1.68
CA ALA A 76 -1.93 7.63 -1.43
C ALA A 76 -1.85 8.85 -2.37
N VAL A 77 -0.65 9.41 -2.57
CA VAL A 77 -0.43 10.54 -3.50
C VAL A 77 -0.66 10.11 -4.95
N LEU A 78 -0.16 8.93 -5.35
CA LEU A 78 -0.39 8.38 -6.68
C LEU A 78 -1.87 8.16 -6.95
N MET A 79 -2.63 7.71 -5.95
CA MET A 79 -4.05 7.42 -6.11
C MET A 79 -4.91 8.67 -6.15
N LEU A 80 -4.56 9.71 -5.38
CA LEU A 80 -5.13 11.05 -5.57
C LEU A 80 -4.88 11.57 -6.99
N THR A 81 -3.64 11.46 -7.46
CA THR A 81 -3.25 11.91 -8.81
C THR A 81 -4.00 11.14 -9.89
N HIS A 82 -4.09 9.82 -9.77
CA HIS A 82 -4.87 8.95 -10.66
C HIS A 82 -6.34 9.40 -10.76
N ILE A 83 -7.01 9.61 -9.63
CA ILE A 83 -8.42 10.05 -9.61
C ILE A 83 -8.59 11.41 -10.29
N LEU A 84 -7.69 12.36 -10.04
CA LEU A 84 -7.73 13.69 -10.67
C LEU A 84 -7.57 13.60 -12.18
N LEU A 85 -6.64 12.78 -12.67
CA LEU A 85 -6.41 12.57 -14.11
C LEU A 85 -7.60 11.87 -14.79
N HIS A 86 -8.25 10.94 -14.11
CA HIS A 86 -9.39 10.18 -14.63
C HIS A 86 -10.76 10.79 -14.28
N TRP A 87 -10.80 11.97 -13.67
CA TRP A 87 -12.03 12.61 -13.16
C TRP A 87 -13.13 12.77 -14.23
N THR A 88 -12.75 13.07 -15.47
CA THR A 88 -13.71 13.19 -16.58
C THR A 88 -14.37 11.85 -16.90
N TRP A 89 -13.59 10.76 -16.93
CA TRP A 89 -14.11 9.41 -17.12
C TRP A 89 -15.05 9.01 -15.98
N ILE A 90 -14.68 9.28 -14.73
CA ILE A 90 -15.50 9.00 -13.54
C ILE A 90 -16.87 9.69 -13.65
N LYS A 91 -16.90 11.00 -13.99
CA LYS A 91 -18.16 11.73 -14.17
C LYS A 91 -19.05 11.12 -15.26
N CYS A 92 -18.47 10.73 -16.39
CA CYS A 92 -19.22 10.10 -17.48
C CYS A 92 -19.77 8.73 -17.07
N TYR A 93 -18.96 7.92 -16.38
CA TYR A 93 -19.37 6.59 -15.93
C TYR A 93 -20.46 6.65 -14.85
N VAL A 94 -20.32 7.54 -13.88
CA VAL A 94 -21.36 7.79 -12.86
C VAL A 94 -22.67 8.23 -13.51
N LYS A 95 -22.64 9.14 -14.49
CA LYS A 95 -23.83 9.51 -15.26
C LYS A 95 -24.44 8.33 -16.01
N SER A 96 -23.63 7.44 -16.56
CA SER A 96 -24.09 6.22 -17.24
C SER A 96 -24.81 5.26 -16.29
N LEU A 97 -24.29 5.08 -15.07
CA LEU A 97 -24.91 4.21 -14.05
C LEU A 97 -26.29 4.71 -13.63
N PHE A 98 -26.47 6.03 -13.47
CA PHE A 98 -27.76 6.62 -13.09
C PHE A 98 -28.67 6.96 -14.27
N GLY A 99 -28.12 7.05 -15.49
CA GLY A 99 -28.86 7.34 -16.72
C GLY A 99 -29.37 6.12 -17.47
N SER A 100 -28.80 4.93 -17.21
CA SER A 100 -29.22 3.66 -17.80
C SER A 100 -30.41 3.05 -17.05
N SER A 101 -31.56 3.74 -17.10
CA SER A 101 -32.86 3.21 -16.66
C SER A 101 -33.97 3.48 -17.70
N ARG A 102 -33.64 3.58 -18.99
CA ARG A 102 -34.64 3.60 -20.07
C ARG A 102 -34.17 2.77 -21.25
#